data_AF-A0A8C6S4N7-F1
#
_entry.id   AF-A0A8C6S4N7-F1
#
_cell.length_a   1.000
_cell.length_b   1.000
_cell.length_c   1.000
_cell.angle_alpha   90.00
_cell.angle_beta   90.00
_cell.angle_gamma   90.00
#
_symmetry.space_group_name_H-M   'P 1'
#
loop_
_entity.id
_entity.type
_entity.pdbx_description
1 polymer ?
#
loop_
_entity_poly.entity_id
_entity_poly.type
_entity_poly.pdbx_seq_one_letter_code
_entity_poly.pdbx_strand_id
1 'polypeptide(L)'
;MGEWKNDKRSGFGVSERSNGMKYEGEWLNNKRHGYGCTIFPDGTKEEGKYKNNMLARGIRKQLIPLKNAKTKQKVDRAIEGAIRAAAIARTKVEIAVSR
;
A
#
# COMPACT_ATOMS: atom_id res chain seq x y z
N MET A 1 3.46 -11.03 -14.18
CA MET A 1 2.24 -11.33 -14.96
C MET A 1 1.61 -10.01 -15.36
N GLY A 2 1.29 -9.82 -16.64
CA GLY A 2 0.64 -8.61 -17.13
C GLY A 2 0.08 -8.85 -18.53
N GLU A 3 -0.96 -8.11 -18.89
CA GLU A 3 -1.59 -8.19 -20.19
C GLU A 3 -0.77 -7.42 -21.24
N TRP A 4 -0.55 -8.03 -22.41
CA TRP A 4 0.18 -7.45 -23.54
C TRP A 4 -0.72 -7.44 -24.76
N LYS A 5 -0.71 -6.32 -25.49
CA LYS A 5 -1.40 -6.16 -26.76
C LYS A 5 -0.45 -5.48 -27.74
N ASN A 6 -0.18 -6.14 -28.87
CA ASN A 6 0.61 -5.58 -29.97
C ASN A 6 2.00 -5.08 -29.51
N ASP A 7 2.74 -5.95 -28.81
CA ASP A 7 4.08 -5.71 -28.22
C ASP A 7 4.13 -4.57 -27.18
N LYS A 8 2.97 -4.13 -26.70
CA LYS A 8 2.84 -3.09 -25.69
C LYS A 8 2.09 -3.63 -24.48
N ARG A 9 2.55 -3.27 -23.29
CA ARG A 9 1.80 -3.51 -22.04
C ARG A 9 0.45 -2.80 -22.12
N SER A 10 -0.63 -3.55 -21.94
CA SER A 10 -2.00 -3.07 -22.05
C SER A 10 -2.89 -3.96 -21.19
N GLY A 11 -3.65 -3.39 -20.27
CA GLY A 11 -4.41 -4.11 -19.26
C GLY A 11 -3.72 -4.08 -17.89
N PHE A 12 -4.12 -4.94 -16.95
CA PHE A 12 -3.54 -4.95 -15.61
C PHE A 12 -2.15 -5.60 -15.62
N GLY A 13 -1.20 -5.01 -14.90
CA GLY A 13 0.15 -5.56 -14.84
C GLY A 13 1.02 -4.99 -13.73
N VAL A 14 1.97 -5.81 -13.30
CA VAL A 14 2.99 -5.46 -12.33
C VAL A 14 4.32 -5.20 -13.04
N SER A 15 4.94 -4.07 -12.77
CA SER A 15 6.28 -3.72 -13.24
C SER A 15 7.16 -3.45 -12.03
N GLU A 16 8.18 -4.29 -11.86
CA GLU A 16 9.23 -4.08 -10.87
C GLU A 16 10.46 -3.52 -11.58
N ARG A 17 11.11 -2.54 -10.94
CA ARG A 17 12.38 -1.98 -11.40
C ARG A 17 13.51 -2.49 -10.51
N SER A 18 14.69 -2.57 -11.08
CA SER A 18 15.92 -2.95 -10.37
C SER A 18 16.30 -2.01 -9.22
N ASN A 19 15.72 -0.81 -9.14
CA ASN A 19 15.89 0.09 -7.99
C ASN A 19 14.93 -0.19 -6.82
N GLY A 20 14.12 -1.26 -6.88
CA GLY A 20 13.13 -1.60 -5.85
C GLY A 20 11.77 -0.89 -6.00
N MET A 21 11.60 -0.01 -7.00
CA MET A 21 10.32 0.60 -7.31
C MET A 21 9.41 -0.41 -7.99
N LYS A 22 8.21 -0.60 -7.44
CA LYS A 22 7.19 -1.51 -7.97
C LYS A 22 5.93 -0.73 -8.34
N TYR A 23 5.46 -0.89 -9.57
CA TYR A 23 4.16 -0.41 -9.99
C TYR A 23 3.21 -1.58 -10.20
N GLU A 24 2.01 -1.47 -9.66
CA GLU A 24 0.92 -2.41 -9.86
C GLU A 24 -0.31 -1.64 -10.29
N GLY A 25 -0.84 -1.92 -11.47
CA GLY A 25 -2.01 -1.21 -11.96
C GLY A 25 -2.27 -1.42 -13.44
N GLU A 26 -3.17 -0.60 -13.97
CA GLU A 26 -3.52 -0.66 -15.38
C GLU A 26 -2.44 0.00 -16.26
N TRP A 27 -2.23 -0.59 -17.43
CA TRP A 27 -1.33 -0.16 -18.48
C TRP A 27 -2.13 0.07 -19.76
N LEU A 28 -1.69 1.05 -20.55
CA LEU A 28 -2.20 1.29 -21.88
C LEU A 28 -1.04 1.75 -22.76
N ASN A 29 -0.73 1.00 -23.82
CA ASN A 29 0.35 1.32 -24.75
C ASN A 29 1.71 1.58 -24.05
N ASN A 30 2.14 0.71 -23.15
CA ASN A 30 3.36 0.86 -22.33
C ASN A 30 3.37 2.06 -21.37
N LYS A 31 2.24 2.74 -21.18
CA LYS A 31 2.08 3.83 -20.21
C LYS A 31 1.15 3.41 -19.08
N ARG A 32 1.42 3.85 -17.86
CA ARG A 32 0.52 3.72 -16.71
C ARG A 32 -0.76 4.48 -17.00
N HIS A 33 -1.88 3.81 -16.84
CA HIS A 33 -3.22 4.32 -17.08
C HIS A 33 -4.17 3.79 -16.00
N GLY A 34 -5.42 4.29 -15.93
CA GLY A 34 -6.43 3.72 -15.04
C GLY A 34 -6.05 3.82 -13.56
N TYR A 35 -6.44 2.86 -12.75
CA TYR A 35 -6.05 2.80 -11.34
C TYR A 35 -4.75 2.02 -11.16
N GLY A 36 -3.88 2.53 -10.29
CA GLY A 36 -2.64 1.85 -9.94
C GLY A 36 -2.05 2.31 -8.62
N CYS A 37 -1.03 1.59 -8.18
CA CYS A 37 -0.24 1.80 -6.98
C CYS A 37 1.23 1.74 -7.34
N THR A 38 1.95 2.82 -7.08
CA THR A 38 3.41 2.84 -7.15
C THR A 38 3.97 2.72 -5.74
N ILE A 39 4.75 1.68 -5.47
CA ILE A 39 5.51 1.47 -4.25
C ILE A 39 6.95 1.88 -4.53
N PHE A 40 7.46 2.82 -3.75
CA PHE A 40 8.83 3.28 -3.83
C PHE A 40 9.73 2.47 -2.90
N PRO A 41 11.06 2.46 -3.17
CA PRO A 41 12.02 1.73 -2.34
C PRO A 41 12.11 2.26 -0.90
N ASP A 42 11.67 3.49 -0.63
CA ASP A 42 11.55 4.06 0.72
C ASP A 42 10.31 3.54 1.49
N GLY A 43 9.47 2.71 0.85
CA GLY A 43 8.23 2.18 1.41
C GLY A 43 7.01 3.10 1.22
N THR A 44 7.19 4.30 0.64
CA THR A 44 6.06 5.17 0.31
C THR A 44 5.23 4.55 -0.81
N LYS A 45 3.91 4.80 -0.77
CA LYS A 45 2.96 4.26 -1.73
C LYS A 45 2.12 5.37 -2.32
N GLU A 46 2.13 5.48 -3.64
CA GLU A 46 1.30 6.39 -4.42
C GLU A 46 0.20 5.61 -5.16
N GLU A 47 -0.95 5.57 -4.53
CA GLU A 47 -2.17 4.96 -5.05
C GLU A 47 -3.03 6.02 -5.75
N GLY A 48 -3.59 5.72 -6.91
CA GLY A 48 -4.57 6.60 -7.54
C GLY A 48 -4.76 6.38 -9.03
N LYS A 49 -5.43 7.36 -9.66
CA LYS A 49 -5.73 7.30 -11.09
C LYS A 49 -4.57 7.86 -11.91
N TYR A 50 -3.95 7.02 -12.73
CA TYR A 50 -2.89 7.36 -13.67
C TYR A 50 -3.47 7.72 -15.04
N LYS A 51 -2.88 8.72 -15.70
CA LYS A 51 -3.12 9.07 -17.09
C LYS A 51 -1.79 9.40 -17.75
N ASN A 52 -1.41 8.63 -18.77
CA ASN A 52 -0.17 8.84 -19.53
C ASN A 52 1.08 8.93 -18.65
N ASN A 53 1.29 7.97 -17.73
CA ASN A 53 2.39 7.94 -16.74
C ASN A 53 2.31 8.96 -15.60
N MET A 54 1.34 9.87 -15.60
CA MET A 54 1.17 10.88 -14.53
C MET A 54 0.03 10.48 -13.59
N LEU A 55 0.24 10.63 -12.28
CA LEU A 55 -0.81 10.45 -11.27
C LEU A 55 -1.77 11.65 -11.36
N ALA A 56 -2.93 11.46 -11.99
CA ALA A 56 -3.93 12.51 -12.19
C ALA A 56 -4.75 12.77 -10.92
N ARG A 57 -5.06 11.72 -10.15
CA ARG A 57 -5.76 11.84 -8.88
C ARG A 57 -5.19 10.83 -7.89
N GLY A 58 -4.31 11.29 -7.01
CA GLY A 58 -3.85 10.50 -5.88
C GLY A 58 -5.03 10.18 -4.97
N ILE A 59 -5.20 8.91 -4.62
CA ILE A 59 -5.98 8.50 -3.46
C ILE A 59 -5.15 8.93 -2.25
N ARG A 60 -5.29 10.20 -1.86
CA ARG A 60 -5.00 10.55 -0.48
C ARG A 60 -5.94 9.68 0.32
N LYS A 61 -5.39 8.81 1.18
CA LYS A 61 -6.16 8.17 2.26
C LYS A 61 -6.65 9.30 3.15
N GLN A 62 -7.69 9.98 2.71
CA GLN A 62 -8.53 10.81 3.54
C GLN A 62 -9.25 9.80 4.41
N LEU A 63 -8.52 9.32 5.43
CA LEU A 63 -9.12 8.70 6.60
C LEU A 63 -10.19 9.69 7.02
N ILE A 64 -11.46 9.33 6.77
CA ILE A 64 -12.57 10.14 7.21
C ILE A 64 -12.32 10.35 8.69
N PRO A 65 -12.06 11.59 9.16
CA PRO A 65 -11.81 11.79 10.57
C PRO A 65 -13.01 11.22 11.30
N LEU A 66 -12.77 10.29 12.23
CA LEU A 66 -13.83 9.78 13.09
C LEU A 66 -14.32 10.96 13.93
N LYS A 67 -15.32 11.69 13.42
CA LYS A 67 -15.90 12.86 14.08
C LYS A 67 -16.59 12.48 15.39
N ASN A 68 -17.00 11.21 15.53
CA ASN A 68 -17.59 10.68 16.75
C ASN A 68 -16.52 10.30 17.79
N ALA A 69 -16.43 11.11 18.84
CA ALA A 69 -15.46 10.96 19.93
C ALA A 69 -15.51 9.57 20.60
N LYS A 70 -16.70 9.01 20.79
CA LYS A 70 -16.87 7.66 21.39
C LYS A 70 -16.28 6.54 20.52
N THR A 71 -16.43 6.64 19.20
CA THR A 71 -15.89 5.64 18.27
C THR A 71 -14.37 5.76 18.19
N LYS A 72 -13.85 6.99 18.12
CA LYS A 72 -12.40 7.25 18.14
C LYS A 72 -11.75 6.67 19.42
N GLN A 73 -12.32 6.97 20.59
CA GLN A 73 -11.80 6.49 21.87
C GLN A 73 -11.83 4.96 22.02
N LYS A 74 -12.87 4.28 21.49
CA LYS A 74 -12.92 2.82 21.43
C LYS A 74 -11.83 2.24 20.53
N VAL A 75 -11.62 2.86 19.36
CA VAL A 75 -10.58 2.45 18.40
C VAL A 75 -9.19 2.64 19.02
N ASP A 76 -8.92 3.80 19.62
CA ASP A 76 -7.64 4.09 20.27
C ASP A 76 -7.33 3.08 21.38
N ARG A 77 -8.30 2.79 22.25
CA ARG A 77 -8.15 1.79 23.32
C ARG A 77 -7.90 0.37 22.77
N ALA A 78 -8.56 0.00 21.67
CA ALA A 78 -8.34 -1.29 21.01
C ALA A 78 -6.93 -1.39 20.42
N ILE A 79 -6.44 -0.31 19.79
CA ILE A 79 -5.08 -0.24 19.23
C ILE A 79 -4.04 -0.36 20.35
N GLU A 80 -4.18 0.37 21.46
CA GLU A 80 -3.28 0.26 22.60
C GLU A 80 -3.25 -1.14 23.21
N GLY A 81 -4.40 -1.80 23.29
CA GLY A 81 -4.51 -3.18 23.76
C GLY A 81 -3.76 -4.15 22.84
N ALA A 82 -3.94 -4.01 21.53
CA ALA A 82 -3.26 -4.83 20.54
C ALA A 82 -1.73 -4.63 20.57
N ILE A 83 -1.26 -3.39 20.68
CA ILE A 83 0.18 -3.08 20.76
C ILE A 83 0.80 -3.68 22.03
N ARG A 84 0.14 -3.54 23.19
CA ARG A 84 0.60 -4.15 24.43
C ARG A 84 0.66 -5.66 24.35
N ALA A 85 -0.37 -6.30 23.79
CA ALA A 85 -0.39 -7.75 23.60
C ALA A 85 0.73 -8.21 22.68
N ALA A 86 0.97 -7.49 21.57
CA ALA A 86 2.06 -7.78 20.65
C ALA A 86 3.43 -7.62 21.30
N ALA A 87 3.62 -6.61 22.15
CA ALA A 87 4.86 -6.42 22.90
C ALA A 87 5.11 -7.59 23.87
N ILE A 88 4.11 -7.98 24.65
CA ILE A 88 4.21 -9.13 25.56
C ILE A 88 4.54 -10.41 24.80
N ALA A 89 3.90 -10.64 23.66
CA ALA A 89 4.18 -11.80 22.82
C ALA A 89 5.64 -11.80 22.33
N ARG A 90 6.16 -10.66 21.87
CA ARG A 90 7.57 -10.53 21.45
C ARG A 90 8.53 -10.84 22.60
N THR A 91 8.30 -10.26 23.77
CA THR A 91 9.14 -10.51 24.95
C THR A 91 9.11 -11.99 25.34
N LYS A 92 7.95 -12.64 25.30
CA LYS A 92 7.83 -14.08 25.58
C LYS A 92 8.61 -14.94 24.58
N VAL A 93 8.59 -14.57 23.30
CA VAL A 93 9.38 -15.25 22.26
C VAL A 93 10.88 -15.07 22.52
N GLU A 94 11.34 -13.85 22.83
CA GLU A 94 12.75 -13.59 23.16
C GLU A 94 13.24 -14.42 24.35
N ILE A 95 12.45 -14.49 25.42
CA ILE A 95 12.77 -15.31 26.60
C ILE A 95 12.83 -16.80 26.23
N ALA A 96 11.92 -17.28 25.37
CA ALA A 96 11.89 -18.66 24.93
C ALA A 96 13.07 -19.03 24.00
N VAL A 97 13.57 -18.07 23.21
CA VAL A 97 14.73 -18.25 22.33
C VAL A 97 16.04 -18.18 23.10
N SER A 98 16.09 -17.41 24.20
CA SER A 98 17.26 -17.30 25.07
C SER A 98 17.43 -18.47 26.05
N ARG A 99 16.55 -19.48 26.01
CA ARG A 99 16.57 -20.65 26.89
C ARG A 99 16.89 -21.90 26.11
#